data_AF-A0A6L8H696-F1
#
_entry.id   AF-A0A6L8H696-F1
#
_cell.length_a   1.000
_cell.length_b   1.000
_cell.length_c   1.000
_cell.angle_alpha   90.00
_cell.angle_beta   90.00
_cell.angle_gamma   90.00
#
_symmetry.space_group_name_H-M   'P 1'
#
loop_
_entity.id
_entity.type
_entity.pdbx_description
1 polymer ?
#
loop_
_entity_poly.entity_id
_entity_poly.type
_entity_poly.pdbx_seq_one_letter_code
_entity_poly.pdbx_strand_id
1 'polypeptide(L)'
;MLEAGIAIISLVIGVIIGWWGRSKSSPDEKIARLEAELQEAKASEVKAKTTLEHLQTQFETEKKRLEEIRVTMENAFKAMAADIARDNSKTFLQQAGEQFRSLKENSEKDLDEKKKLIDKSLSGMNEKLEFIHKQSTELKSSIDTSRETTEALSEHTARLREILSSSQKRGQWGERMVEDILHFVGLLEKVNYTKQDQVESGQRPDYTFLLPQEKKLNMDVTFPLDH
;
A
#
# COMPACT_ATOMS: atom_id res chain seq x y z
N MET A 1 25.11 75.20 141.70
CA MET A 1 25.32 73.97 140.88
C MET A 1 24.05 73.54 140.15
N LEU A 2 23.32 74.46 139.49
CA LEU A 2 22.07 74.14 138.76
C LEU A 2 22.10 74.52 137.27
N GLU A 3 23.09 75.28 136.79
CA GLU A 3 23.16 75.71 135.39
C GLU A 3 23.85 74.71 134.44
N ALA A 4 24.73 73.83 134.95
CA ALA A 4 25.45 72.87 134.12
C ALA A 4 24.58 71.69 133.61
N GLY A 5 23.46 71.39 134.28
CA GLY A 5 22.59 70.26 133.91
C GLY A 5 21.74 70.52 132.66
N ILE A 6 21.37 71.77 132.40
CA ILE A 6 20.46 72.13 131.29
C ILE A 6 21.20 72.08 129.94
N ALA A 7 22.47 72.47 129.90
CA ALA A 7 23.26 72.50 128.68
C ALA A 7 23.52 71.10 128.08
N ILE A 8 23.65 70.07 128.93
CA ILE A 8 23.88 68.69 128.47
C ILE A 8 22.61 68.13 127.82
N ILE A 9 21.44 68.42 128.38
CA ILE A 9 20.16 67.96 127.86
C ILE A 9 19.88 68.56 126.47
N SER A 10 20.17 69.85 126.26
CA SER A 10 20.01 70.49 124.95
C SER A 10 20.95 69.91 123.87
N LEU A 11 22.16 69.51 124.26
CA LEU A 11 23.15 68.95 123.33
C LEU A 11 22.79 67.52 122.92
N VAL A 12 22.30 66.71 123.87
CA VAL A 12 21.81 65.35 123.59
C VAL A 12 20.57 65.39 122.69
N ILE A 13 19.63 66.32 122.93
CA ILE A 13 18.46 66.50 122.07
C ILE A 13 18.88 66.94 120.66
N GLY A 14 19.83 67.88 120.56
CA GLY A 14 20.38 68.32 119.27
C GLY A 14 21.05 67.19 118.48
N VAL A 15 21.80 66.31 119.16
CA VAL A 15 22.44 65.14 118.54
C VAL A 15 21.42 64.09 118.13
N ILE A 16 20.37 63.85 118.93
CA ILE A 16 19.29 62.91 118.60
C ILE A 16 18.48 63.41 117.39
N ILE A 17 18.15 64.71 117.35
CA ILE A 17 17.45 65.32 116.22
C ILE A 17 18.35 65.32 114.96
N GLY A 18 19.64 65.61 115.11
CA GLY A 18 20.61 65.56 114.02
C GLY A 18 20.87 64.15 113.47
N TRP A 19 20.87 63.13 114.34
CA TRP A 19 21.06 61.73 113.95
C TRP A 19 19.81 61.15 113.29
N TRP A 20 18.62 61.55 113.75
CA TRP A 20 17.35 61.14 113.14
C TRP A 20 17.12 61.78 111.76
N GLY A 21 17.57 63.02 111.56
CA GLY A 21 17.52 63.71 110.27
C GLY A 21 18.48 63.16 109.20
N ARG A 22 19.56 62.48 109.60
CA ARG A 22 20.61 61.99 108.67
C ARG A 22 20.45 60.51 108.27
N SER A 23 19.60 59.74 108.96
CA SER A 23 19.47 58.28 108.77
C SER A 23 18.21 57.83 107.98
N LYS A 24 17.55 58.74 107.27
CA LYS A 24 16.44 58.40 106.36
C LYS A 24 16.78 58.87 104.96
N SER A 25 17.30 57.98 104.12
CA SER A 25 17.18 58.15 102.68
C SER A 25 15.69 58.36 102.34
N SER A 26 15.39 59.45 101.65
CA SER A 26 14.04 59.98 101.53
C SER A 26 13.08 59.00 100.83
N PRO A 27 11.82 58.83 101.31
CA PRO A 27 10.79 58.07 100.61
C PRO A 27 10.52 58.59 99.19
N ASP A 28 10.68 59.90 98.98
CA ASP A 28 10.39 60.58 97.72
C ASP A 28 11.34 60.17 96.58
N GLU A 29 12.61 59.87 96.89
CA GLU A 29 13.57 59.42 95.88
C GLU A 29 13.27 57.98 95.40
N LYS A 30 12.71 57.13 96.27
CA LYS A 30 12.24 55.78 95.90
C LYS A 30 10.96 55.83 95.09
N ILE A 31 10.02 56.73 95.44
CA ILE A 31 8.77 56.93 94.68
C ILE A 31 9.08 57.47 93.29
N ALA A 32 9.97 58.47 93.18
CA ALA A 32 10.39 59.02 91.89
C ALA A 32 11.11 57.98 91.00
N ARG A 33 11.93 57.09 91.58
CA ARG A 33 12.57 55.99 90.84
C ARG A 33 11.55 54.94 90.37
N LEU A 34 10.59 54.56 91.22
CA LEU A 34 9.52 53.61 90.86
C LEU A 34 8.59 54.18 89.78
N GLU A 35 8.27 55.48 89.83
CA GLU A 35 7.49 56.15 88.80
C GLU A 35 8.25 56.25 87.47
N ALA A 36 9.56 56.49 87.51
CA ALA A 36 10.43 56.48 86.34
C ALA A 36 10.53 55.07 85.71
N GLU A 37 10.72 54.02 86.51
CA GLU A 37 10.70 52.62 86.03
C GLU A 37 9.33 52.24 85.46
N LEU A 38 8.23 52.69 86.06
CA LEU A 38 6.88 52.40 85.58
C LEU A 38 6.56 53.16 84.28
N GLN A 39 7.06 54.39 84.11
CA GLN A 39 7.02 55.13 82.85
C GLN A 39 7.84 54.45 81.77
N GLU A 40 9.05 53.98 82.08
CA GLU A 40 9.92 53.27 81.14
C GLU A 40 9.36 51.91 80.74
N ALA A 41 8.77 51.17 81.69
CA ALA A 41 8.07 49.92 81.43
C ALA A 41 6.84 50.13 80.53
N LYS A 42 6.02 51.15 80.79
CA LYS A 42 4.88 51.50 79.92
C LYS A 42 5.33 51.97 78.54
N ALA A 43 6.40 52.76 78.45
CA ALA A 43 6.95 53.22 77.18
C ALA A 43 7.51 52.05 76.34
N SER A 44 8.14 51.06 76.99
CA SER A 44 8.61 49.84 76.31
C SER A 44 7.46 48.92 75.90
N GLU A 45 6.40 48.81 76.71
CA GLU A 45 5.17 48.07 76.37
C GLU A 45 4.44 48.69 75.18
N VAL A 46 4.27 50.02 75.15
CA VAL A 46 3.68 50.73 74.01
C VAL A 46 4.53 50.52 72.75
N LYS A 47 5.85 50.66 72.84
CA LYS A 47 6.75 50.38 71.70
C LYS A 47 6.62 48.93 71.20
N ALA A 48 6.58 47.96 72.10
CA ALA A 48 6.42 46.55 71.74
C ALA A 48 5.07 46.30 71.06
N LYS A 49 3.99 46.90 71.57
CA LYS A 49 2.64 46.80 71.00
C LYS A 49 2.56 47.43 69.61
N THR A 50 3.08 48.64 69.42
CA THR A 50 3.15 49.31 68.10
C THR A 50 3.97 48.49 67.10
N THR A 51 5.08 47.89 67.55
CA THR A 51 5.92 47.04 66.69
C THR A 51 5.17 45.78 66.27
N LEU A 52 4.43 45.14 67.18
CA LEU A 52 3.58 44.00 66.89
C LEU A 52 2.45 44.34 65.90
N GLU A 53 1.77 45.46 66.10
CA GLU A 53 0.71 45.94 65.19
C GLU A 53 1.28 46.22 63.79
N HIS A 54 2.47 46.81 63.69
CA HIS A 54 3.16 47.02 62.42
C HIS A 54 3.57 45.70 61.74
N LEU A 55 4.09 44.75 62.51
CA LEU A 55 4.47 43.44 61.99
C LEU A 55 3.24 42.68 61.46
N GLN A 56 2.13 42.71 62.21
CA GLN A 56 0.87 42.08 61.80
C GLN A 56 0.33 42.71 60.52
N THR A 57 0.34 44.04 60.41
CA THR A 57 -0.09 44.73 59.18
C THR A 57 0.82 44.43 58.00
N GLN A 58 2.14 44.38 58.18
CA GLN A 58 3.07 43.94 57.13
C GLN A 58 2.82 42.50 56.70
N PHE A 59 2.62 41.59 57.66
CA PHE A 59 2.39 40.17 57.39
C PHE A 59 1.07 39.96 56.62
N GLU A 60 0.00 40.65 57.01
CA GLU A 60 -1.28 40.63 56.27
C GLU A 60 -1.13 41.22 54.86
N THR A 61 -0.33 42.27 54.70
CA THR A 61 -0.08 42.87 53.38
C THR A 61 0.71 41.92 52.48
N GLU A 62 1.75 41.27 52.99
CA GLU A 62 2.56 40.31 52.23
C GLU A 62 1.75 39.05 51.89
N LYS A 63 0.89 38.60 52.81
CA LYS A 63 -0.02 37.48 52.58
C LYS A 63 -1.03 37.79 51.47
N LYS A 64 -1.60 39.00 51.46
CA LYS A 64 -2.47 39.47 50.37
C LYS A 64 -1.72 39.54 49.04
N ARG A 65 -0.49 40.06 49.05
CA ARG A 65 0.35 40.13 47.85
C ARG A 65 0.67 38.75 47.29
N LEU A 66 1.03 37.79 48.15
CA LEU A 66 1.27 36.40 47.75
C LEU A 66 0.01 35.76 47.16
N GLU A 67 -1.17 36.03 47.73
CA GLU A 67 -2.43 35.52 47.18
C GLU A 67 -2.76 36.15 45.83
N GLU A 68 -2.55 37.45 45.66
CA GLU A 68 -2.70 38.13 44.34
C GLU A 68 -1.75 37.55 43.29
N ILE A 69 -0.48 37.31 43.66
CA ILE A 69 0.50 36.69 42.75
C ILE A 69 0.05 35.28 42.40
N ARG A 70 -0.42 34.49 43.37
CA ARG A 70 -0.92 33.13 43.16
C ARG A 70 -2.10 33.12 42.19
N VAL A 71 -3.09 33.98 42.41
CA VAL A 71 -4.27 34.11 41.54
C VAL A 71 -3.85 34.55 40.14
N THR A 72 -2.93 35.50 40.03
CA THR A 72 -2.42 35.98 38.74
C THR A 72 -1.67 34.86 37.99
N MET A 73 -0.82 34.10 38.67
CA MET A 73 -0.15 32.93 38.11
C MET A 73 -1.14 31.85 37.68
N GLU A 74 -2.15 31.55 38.49
CA GLU A 74 -3.19 30.57 38.15
C GLU A 74 -3.95 30.98 36.87
N ASN A 75 -4.32 32.26 36.78
CA ASN A 75 -4.99 32.79 35.60
C ASN A 75 -4.09 32.77 34.36
N ALA A 76 -2.82 33.17 34.50
CA ALA A 76 -1.84 33.11 33.41
C ALA A 76 -1.60 31.67 32.94
N PHE A 77 -1.50 30.72 33.88
CA PHE A 77 -1.34 29.31 33.57
C PHE A 77 -2.57 28.75 32.85
N LYS A 78 -3.79 29.06 33.32
CA LYS A 78 -5.04 28.66 32.66
C LYS A 78 -5.14 29.20 31.24
N ALA A 79 -4.78 30.48 31.04
CA ALA A 79 -4.77 31.10 29.71
C ALA A 79 -3.76 30.41 28.78
N MET A 80 -2.52 30.22 29.23
CA MET A 80 -1.47 29.57 28.44
C MET A 80 -1.80 28.11 28.12
N ALA A 81 -2.39 27.37 29.07
CA ALA A 81 -2.83 26.00 28.83
C ALA A 81 -3.97 25.94 27.80
N ALA A 82 -4.91 26.89 27.84
CA ALA A 82 -5.99 26.99 26.87
C ALA A 82 -5.46 27.31 25.46
N ASP A 83 -4.51 28.25 25.36
CA ASP A 83 -3.88 28.61 24.09
C ASP A 83 -3.08 27.44 23.50
N ILE A 84 -2.26 26.76 24.32
CA ILE A 84 -1.51 25.57 23.88
C ILE A 84 -2.45 24.45 23.43
N ALA A 85 -3.53 24.18 24.17
CA ALA A 85 -4.51 23.16 23.79
C ALA A 85 -5.17 23.48 22.45
N ARG A 86 -5.53 24.75 22.23
CA ARG A 86 -6.14 25.23 20.99
C ARG A 86 -5.16 25.16 19.81
N ASP A 87 -3.92 25.59 20.00
CA ASP A 87 -2.88 25.56 18.97
C ASP A 87 -2.46 24.13 18.62
N ASN A 88 -2.34 23.25 19.61
CA ASN A 88 -2.08 21.83 19.38
C ASN A 88 -3.23 21.18 18.63
N SER A 89 -4.49 21.46 18.99
CA SER A 89 -5.66 20.93 18.29
C SER A 89 -5.69 21.40 16.83
N LYS A 90 -5.43 22.69 16.59
CA LYS A 90 -5.37 23.25 15.24
C LYS A 90 -4.24 22.63 14.40
N THR A 91 -3.04 22.54 14.97
CA THR A 91 -1.85 21.95 14.31
C THR A 91 -2.09 20.48 14.00
N PHE A 92 -2.65 19.73 14.95
CA PHE A 92 -3.01 18.33 14.76
C PHE A 92 -4.02 18.14 13.64
N LEU A 93 -5.10 18.93 13.61
CA LEU A 93 -6.11 18.88 12.55
C LEU A 93 -5.54 19.25 11.18
N GLN A 94 -4.64 20.23 11.13
CA GLN A 94 -3.95 20.60 9.90
C GLN A 94 -3.08 19.45 9.39
N GLN A 95 -2.22 18.89 10.24
CA GLN A 95 -1.36 17.76 9.90
C GLN A 95 -2.16 16.53 9.48
N ALA A 96 -3.23 16.20 10.22
CA ALA A 96 -4.12 15.11 9.87
C ALA A 96 -4.78 15.34 8.50
N GLY A 97 -5.21 16.57 8.21
CA GLY A 97 -5.78 16.94 6.91
C GLY A 97 -4.77 16.85 5.76
N GLU A 98 -3.52 17.26 5.97
CA GLU A 98 -2.43 17.15 4.99
C GLU A 98 -2.07 15.68 4.72
N GLN A 99 -1.92 14.86 5.77
CA GLN A 99 -1.64 13.43 5.64
C GLN A 99 -2.79 12.69 4.95
N PHE A 100 -4.03 13.00 5.30
CA PHE A 100 -5.20 12.40 4.66
C PHE A 100 -5.30 12.77 3.18
N ARG A 101 -5.04 14.04 2.81
CA ARG A 101 -5.00 14.46 1.41
C ARG A 101 -3.89 13.73 0.64
N SER A 102 -2.68 13.67 1.20
CA SER A 102 -1.56 12.94 0.60
C SER A 102 -1.88 11.46 0.39
N LEU A 103 -2.44 10.79 1.42
CA LEU A 103 -2.84 9.39 1.32
C LEU A 103 -3.93 9.19 0.26
N LYS A 104 -4.92 10.08 0.19
CA LYS A 104 -5.99 10.05 -0.81
C LYS A 104 -5.43 10.22 -2.23
N GLU A 105 -4.59 11.22 -2.48
CA GLU A 105 -3.98 11.44 -3.79
C GLU A 105 -3.10 10.26 -4.23
N ASN A 106 -2.30 9.71 -3.31
CA ASN A 106 -1.47 8.54 -3.61
C ASN A 106 -2.33 7.30 -3.90
N SER A 107 -3.42 7.11 -3.16
CA SER A 107 -4.36 6.00 -3.38
C SER A 107 -5.10 6.16 -4.71
N GLU A 108 -5.52 7.36 -5.08
CA GLU A 108 -6.15 7.63 -6.38
C GLU A 108 -5.18 7.37 -7.53
N LYS A 109 -3.90 7.76 -7.39
CA LYS A 109 -2.85 7.46 -8.38
C LYS A 109 -2.60 5.94 -8.50
N ASP A 110 -2.43 5.23 -7.39
CA ASP A 110 -2.22 3.78 -7.40
C ASP A 110 -3.42 3.04 -8.01
N LEU A 111 -4.65 3.48 -7.72
CA LEU A 111 -5.85 2.92 -8.33
C LEU A 111 -5.93 3.18 -9.84
N ASP A 112 -5.56 4.38 -10.31
CA ASP A 112 -5.52 4.70 -11.74
C ASP A 112 -4.44 3.89 -12.48
N GLU A 113 -3.26 3.74 -11.88
CA GLU A 113 -2.19 2.89 -12.41
C GLU A 113 -2.62 1.42 -12.50
N LYS A 114 -3.22 0.88 -11.42
CA LYS A 114 -3.78 -0.49 -11.42
C LYS A 114 -4.87 -0.66 -12.47
N LYS A 115 -5.78 0.32 -12.61
CA LYS A 115 -6.82 0.29 -13.63
C LYS A 115 -6.21 0.23 -15.04
N LYS A 116 -5.22 1.07 -15.34
CA LYS A 116 -4.50 1.04 -16.63
C LYS A 116 -3.82 -0.30 -16.90
N LEU A 117 -3.19 -0.91 -15.89
CA LEU A 117 -2.58 -2.23 -16.02
C LEU A 117 -3.62 -3.32 -16.30
N ILE A 118 -4.76 -3.28 -15.60
CA ILE A 118 -5.88 -4.20 -15.82
C ILE A 118 -6.45 -4.03 -17.23
N ASP A 119 -6.72 -2.80 -17.66
CA ASP A 119 -7.25 -2.52 -19.00
C ASP A 119 -6.30 -3.02 -20.09
N LYS A 120 -4.99 -2.77 -19.94
CA LYS A 120 -3.97 -3.29 -20.86
C LYS A 120 -3.95 -4.82 -20.87
N SER A 121 -4.04 -5.46 -19.70
CA SER A 121 -4.03 -6.93 -19.62
C SER A 121 -5.30 -7.55 -20.22
N LEU A 122 -6.45 -6.95 -19.98
CA LEU A 122 -7.73 -7.41 -20.55
C LEU A 122 -7.74 -7.24 -22.07
N SER A 123 -7.25 -6.11 -22.59
CA SER A 123 -7.10 -5.89 -24.03
C SER A 123 -6.19 -6.95 -24.65
N GLY A 124 -5.02 -7.19 -24.06
CA GLY A 124 -4.09 -8.22 -24.55
C GLY A 124 -4.65 -9.63 -24.47
N MET A 125 -5.46 -9.94 -23.45
CA MET A 125 -6.17 -11.22 -23.37
C MET A 125 -7.23 -11.37 -24.46
N ASN A 126 -8.02 -10.31 -24.74
CA ASN A 126 -9.03 -10.33 -25.79
C ASN A 126 -8.39 -10.54 -27.17
N GLU A 127 -7.32 -9.80 -27.49
CA GLU A 127 -6.57 -9.98 -28.75
C GLU A 127 -6.03 -11.40 -28.88
N LYS A 128 -5.47 -11.96 -27.80
CA LYS A 128 -4.93 -13.32 -27.81
C LYS A 128 -6.02 -14.38 -27.94
N LEU A 129 -7.18 -14.18 -27.31
CA LEU A 129 -8.34 -15.05 -27.45
C LEU A 129 -8.89 -15.02 -28.87
N GLU A 130 -9.01 -13.84 -29.48
CA GLU A 130 -9.46 -13.69 -30.87
C GLU A 130 -8.48 -14.37 -31.83
N PHE A 131 -7.18 -14.19 -31.61
CA PHE A 131 -6.14 -14.86 -32.38
C PHE A 131 -6.22 -16.39 -32.26
N ILE A 132 -6.34 -16.92 -31.03
CA ILE A 132 -6.48 -18.37 -30.80
C ILE A 132 -7.77 -18.91 -31.45
N HIS A 133 -8.88 -18.18 -31.34
CA HIS A 133 -10.14 -18.57 -31.95
C HIS A 133 -9.99 -18.67 -33.48
N LYS A 134 -9.37 -17.67 -34.11
CA LYS A 134 -9.08 -17.67 -35.54
C LYS A 134 -8.19 -18.85 -35.93
N GLN A 135 -7.07 -19.06 -35.25
CA GLN A 135 -6.19 -20.20 -35.52
C GLN A 135 -6.89 -21.54 -35.32
N SER A 136 -7.75 -21.67 -34.31
CA SER A 136 -8.52 -22.89 -34.07
C SER A 136 -9.50 -23.17 -35.22
N THR A 137 -10.16 -22.13 -35.74
CA THR A 137 -11.06 -22.28 -36.90
C THR A 137 -10.31 -22.66 -38.18
N GLU A 138 -9.15 -22.03 -38.45
CA GLU A 138 -8.30 -22.35 -39.60
C GLU A 138 -7.75 -23.78 -39.51
N LEU A 139 -7.30 -24.18 -38.31
CA LEU A 139 -6.81 -25.54 -38.06
C LEU A 139 -7.91 -26.58 -38.25
N LYS A 140 -9.13 -26.31 -37.76
CA LYS A 140 -10.27 -27.21 -37.96
C LYS A 140 -10.60 -27.37 -39.44
N SER A 141 -10.66 -26.28 -40.19
CA SER A 141 -10.86 -26.34 -41.65
C SER A 141 -9.75 -27.14 -42.34
N SER A 142 -8.50 -26.95 -41.92
CA SER A 142 -7.35 -27.68 -42.49
C SER A 142 -7.42 -29.19 -42.21
N ILE A 143 -7.86 -29.57 -41.01
CA ILE A 143 -8.07 -30.97 -40.63
C ILE A 143 -9.21 -31.58 -41.46
N ASP A 144 -10.33 -30.86 -41.63
CA ASP A 144 -11.47 -31.34 -42.42
C ASP A 144 -11.06 -31.56 -43.89
N THR A 145 -10.35 -30.62 -44.51
CA THR A 145 -9.79 -30.78 -45.87
C THR A 145 -8.78 -31.95 -45.94
N SER A 146 -7.92 -32.09 -44.94
CA SER A 146 -6.96 -33.22 -44.89
C SER A 146 -7.68 -34.56 -44.75
N ARG A 147 -8.81 -34.59 -44.05
CA ARG A 147 -9.64 -35.78 -43.91
C ARG A 147 -10.29 -36.15 -45.24
N GLU A 148 -10.91 -35.18 -45.93
CA GLU A 148 -11.51 -35.39 -47.25
C GLU A 148 -10.50 -35.91 -48.27
N THR A 149 -9.31 -35.31 -48.33
CA THR A 149 -8.24 -35.77 -49.23
C THR A 149 -7.74 -37.18 -48.88
N THR A 150 -7.68 -37.53 -47.59
CA THR A 150 -7.32 -38.88 -47.14
C THR A 150 -8.40 -39.91 -47.49
N GLU A 151 -9.67 -39.56 -47.32
CA GLU A 151 -10.81 -40.42 -47.69
C GLU A 151 -10.82 -40.66 -49.22
N ALA A 152 -10.66 -39.61 -50.03
CA ALA A 152 -10.54 -39.74 -51.48
C ALA A 152 -9.33 -40.59 -51.91
N LEU A 153 -8.17 -40.37 -51.29
CA LEU A 153 -6.98 -41.19 -51.56
C LEU A 153 -7.22 -42.67 -51.20
N SER A 154 -7.87 -42.94 -50.07
CA SER A 154 -8.23 -44.30 -49.65
C SER A 154 -9.17 -44.96 -50.67
N GLU A 155 -10.18 -44.24 -51.14
CA GLU A 155 -11.11 -44.71 -52.16
C GLU A 155 -10.40 -45.01 -53.50
N HIS A 156 -9.59 -44.07 -54.00
CA HIS A 156 -8.81 -44.27 -55.22
C HIS A 156 -7.85 -45.47 -55.09
N THR A 157 -7.22 -45.63 -53.94
CA THR A 157 -6.34 -46.77 -53.66
C THR A 157 -7.13 -48.08 -53.60
N ALA A 158 -8.33 -48.09 -53.03
CA ALA A 158 -9.20 -49.26 -52.99
C ALA A 158 -9.66 -49.66 -54.40
N ARG A 159 -10.08 -48.69 -55.22
CA ARG A 159 -10.42 -48.90 -56.64
C ARG A 159 -9.23 -49.45 -57.43
N LEU A 160 -8.04 -48.87 -57.23
CA LEU A 160 -6.81 -49.36 -57.85
C LEU A 160 -6.52 -50.81 -57.43
N ARG A 161 -6.61 -51.12 -56.14
CA ARG A 161 -6.44 -52.50 -55.63
C ARG A 161 -7.45 -53.46 -56.27
N GLU A 162 -8.71 -53.05 -56.43
CA GLU A 162 -9.73 -53.87 -57.08
C GLU A 162 -9.36 -54.20 -58.53
N ILE A 163 -8.93 -53.19 -59.30
CA ILE A 163 -8.44 -53.38 -60.68
C ILE A 163 -7.23 -54.32 -60.69
N LEU A 164 -6.26 -54.10 -59.80
CA LEU A 164 -5.05 -54.92 -59.70
C LEU A 164 -5.33 -56.35 -59.20
N SER A 165 -6.45 -56.62 -58.52
CA SER A 165 -6.76 -57.96 -58.01
C SER A 165 -7.32 -58.92 -59.06
N SER A 166 -8.00 -58.41 -60.10
CA SER A 166 -8.63 -59.23 -61.14
C SER A 166 -7.77 -59.28 -62.40
N SER A 167 -7.39 -60.50 -62.84
CA SER A 167 -6.60 -60.70 -64.07
C SER A 167 -7.25 -60.07 -65.30
N GLN A 168 -8.57 -60.20 -65.44
CA GLN A 168 -9.31 -59.59 -66.55
C GLN A 168 -9.31 -58.06 -66.48
N LYS A 169 -9.53 -57.46 -65.30
CA LYS A 169 -9.50 -55.99 -65.14
C LYS A 169 -8.09 -55.42 -65.33
N ARG A 170 -7.04 -56.15 -64.92
CA ARG A 170 -5.63 -55.79 -65.19
C ARG A 170 -5.32 -55.76 -66.68
N GLY A 171 -5.75 -56.79 -67.43
CA GLY A 171 -5.58 -56.83 -68.89
C GLY A 171 -6.21 -55.61 -69.57
N GLN A 172 -7.49 -55.36 -69.28
CA GLN A 172 -8.21 -54.18 -69.79
C GLN A 172 -7.56 -52.85 -69.41
N TRP A 173 -7.01 -52.75 -68.20
CA TRP A 173 -6.28 -51.57 -67.76
C TRP A 173 -4.95 -51.40 -68.50
N GLY A 174 -4.22 -52.49 -68.74
CA GLY A 174 -3.01 -52.49 -69.56
C GLY A 174 -3.27 -52.06 -71.01
N GLU A 175 -4.32 -52.61 -71.62
CA GLU A 175 -4.77 -52.20 -72.96
C GLU A 175 -5.12 -50.71 -73.01
N ARG A 176 -5.84 -50.19 -72.00
CA ARG A 176 -6.16 -48.76 -71.89
C ARG A 176 -4.91 -47.89 -71.71
N MET A 177 -3.94 -48.32 -70.92
CA MET A 177 -2.67 -47.59 -70.77
C MET A 177 -1.90 -47.51 -72.10
N VAL A 178 -1.88 -48.59 -72.88
CA VAL A 178 -1.29 -48.58 -74.22
C VAL A 178 -2.05 -47.63 -75.12
N GLU A 179 -3.38 -47.65 -75.09
CA GLU A 179 -4.21 -46.71 -75.85
C GLU A 179 -3.91 -45.25 -75.50
N ASP A 180 -3.78 -44.90 -74.21
CA ASP A 180 -3.41 -43.56 -73.76
C ASP A 180 -2.01 -43.15 -74.26
N ILE A 181 -1.03 -44.07 -74.26
CA ILE A 181 0.31 -43.83 -74.80
C ILE A 181 0.27 -43.62 -76.31
N LEU A 182 -0.49 -44.43 -77.05
CA LEU A 182 -0.63 -44.30 -78.49
C LEU A 182 -1.24 -42.95 -78.87
N HIS A 183 -2.30 -42.54 -78.16
CA HIS A 183 -2.90 -41.21 -78.33
C HIS A 183 -1.90 -40.09 -78.00
N PHE A 184 -1.13 -40.21 -76.91
CA PHE A 184 -0.13 -39.23 -76.53
C PHE A 184 0.99 -39.07 -77.57
N VAL A 185 1.43 -40.17 -78.19
CA VAL A 185 2.43 -40.16 -79.28
C VAL A 185 1.81 -39.71 -80.62
N GLY A 186 0.52 -39.41 -80.65
CA GLY A 186 -0.19 -38.90 -81.81
C GLY A 186 -0.60 -39.98 -82.82
N LEU A 187 -0.58 -41.25 -82.41
CA LEU A 187 -1.05 -42.37 -83.23
C LEU A 187 -2.57 -42.49 -83.07
N LEU A 188 -3.28 -42.46 -84.19
CA LEU A 188 -4.74 -42.52 -84.21
C LEU A 188 -5.21 -43.91 -84.63
N GLU A 189 -6.23 -44.40 -83.92
CA GLU A 189 -6.93 -45.63 -84.29
C GLU A 189 -7.52 -45.47 -85.71
N LYS A 190 -7.50 -46.55 -86.49
CA LYS A 190 -7.94 -46.64 -87.90
C LYS A 190 -7.08 -45.88 -88.91
N VAL A 191 -6.10 -45.09 -88.46
CA VAL A 191 -5.12 -44.42 -89.32
C VAL A 191 -3.75 -45.10 -89.19
N ASN A 192 -3.24 -45.20 -87.96
CA ASN A 192 -1.90 -45.74 -87.68
C ASN A 192 -1.95 -47.18 -87.17
N TYR A 193 -3.02 -47.53 -86.45
CA TYR A 193 -3.20 -48.86 -85.90
C TYR A 193 -4.69 -49.24 -85.84
N THR A 194 -4.98 -50.53 -85.72
CA THR A 194 -6.33 -51.04 -85.48
C THR A 194 -6.35 -51.86 -84.20
N LYS A 195 -7.33 -51.59 -83.33
CA LYS A 195 -7.64 -52.36 -82.12
C LYS A 195 -8.65 -53.48 -82.45
N GLN A 196 -8.59 -54.60 -81.75
CA GLN A 196 -9.52 -55.73 -81.96
C GLN A 196 -10.23 -56.05 -80.65
N ASP A 197 -11.57 -55.93 -80.63
CA ASP A 197 -12.33 -55.94 -79.37
C ASP A 197 -12.86 -57.32 -78.93
N GLN A 198 -12.98 -58.36 -79.78
CA GLN A 198 -13.45 -59.69 -79.34
C GLN A 198 -13.00 -60.90 -80.17
N VAL A 199 -13.00 -62.05 -79.49
CA VAL A 199 -12.47 -63.38 -79.84
C VAL A 199 -13.28 -64.08 -80.94
N GLU A 200 -12.73 -64.15 -82.15
CA GLU A 200 -13.06 -65.18 -83.15
C GLU A 200 -11.80 -65.97 -83.49
N SER A 201 -11.66 -67.11 -82.80
CA SER A 201 -10.82 -68.27 -83.12
C SER A 201 -9.46 -68.00 -83.80
N GLY A 202 -8.44 -67.72 -82.99
CA GLY A 202 -7.03 -67.71 -83.37
C GLY A 202 -6.16 -66.93 -82.36
N GLN A 203 -4.82 -67.11 -82.42
CA GLN A 203 -3.88 -66.18 -81.77
C GLN A 203 -3.83 -64.90 -82.61
N ARG A 204 -4.63 -63.90 -82.25
CA ARG A 204 -4.62 -62.58 -82.88
C ARG A 204 -4.08 -61.55 -81.88
N PRO A 205 -3.25 -60.59 -82.33
CA PRO A 205 -2.66 -59.57 -81.48
C PRO A 205 -3.68 -58.48 -81.09
N ASP A 206 -3.53 -57.90 -79.91
CA ASP A 206 -4.41 -56.83 -79.39
C ASP A 206 -4.40 -55.57 -80.28
N TYR A 207 -3.21 -55.19 -80.78
CA TYR A 207 -3.01 -54.04 -81.66
C TYR A 207 -2.23 -54.43 -82.92
N THR A 208 -2.66 -53.90 -84.07
CA THR A 208 -1.94 -54.04 -85.35
C THR A 208 -1.61 -52.66 -85.93
N PHE A 209 -0.32 -52.35 -86.06
CA PHE A 209 0.18 -51.12 -86.66
C PHE A 209 0.39 -51.30 -88.17
N LEU A 210 -0.04 -50.30 -88.93
CA LEU A 210 0.12 -50.24 -90.38
C LEU A 210 1.42 -49.48 -90.70
N LEU A 211 2.39 -50.17 -91.30
CA LEU A 211 3.68 -49.60 -91.68
C LEU A 211 3.75 -49.35 -93.19
N PRO A 212 4.63 -48.44 -93.66
CA PRO A 212 4.90 -48.27 -95.08
C PRO A 212 5.31 -49.58 -95.77
N GLN A 213 5.05 -49.69 -97.08
CA GLN A 213 5.31 -50.90 -97.89
C GLN A 213 4.42 -52.10 -97.53
N GLU A 214 3.18 -51.84 -97.10
CA GLU A 214 2.17 -52.87 -96.75
C GLU A 214 2.61 -53.83 -95.62
N LYS A 215 3.59 -53.41 -94.81
CA LYS A 215 4.05 -54.17 -93.65
C LYS A 215 3.12 -53.95 -92.47
N LYS A 216 2.97 -54.98 -91.63
CA LYS A 216 2.15 -54.95 -90.41
C LYS A 216 3.02 -55.31 -89.21
N LEU A 217 2.88 -54.56 -88.12
CA LEU A 217 3.51 -54.86 -86.83
C LEU A 217 2.43 -55.16 -85.81
N ASN A 218 2.53 -56.33 -85.19
CA ASN A 218 1.57 -56.82 -84.22
C ASN A 218 2.10 -56.59 -82.80
N MET A 219 1.25 -56.11 -81.90
CA MET A 219 1.58 -55.87 -80.50
C MET A 219 0.54 -56.55 -79.62
N ASP A 220 1.03 -57.32 -78.65
CA ASP A 220 0.26 -57.99 -77.61
C ASP A 220 0.52 -57.26 -76.28
N VAL A 221 -0.54 -56.96 -75.54
CA VAL A 221 -0.48 -56.15 -74.33
C VAL A 221 -0.73 -57.04 -73.12
N THR A 222 0.35 -57.38 -72.43
CA THR A 222 0.29 -58.09 -71.16
C THR A 222 0.55 -57.13 -70.00
N PHE A 223 -0.25 -57.23 -68.94
CA PHE A 223 -0.04 -56.45 -67.73
C PHE A 223 1.08 -57.07 -66.87
N PRO A 224 2.15 -56.34 -66.48
CA PRO A 224 3.35 -56.90 -65.86
C PRO A 224 3.20 -57.20 -64.34
N LEU A 225 2.07 -57.78 -63.93
CA LEU A 225 1.84 -58.33 -62.60
C LEU A 225 1.33 -59.76 -62.75
N ASP A 226 2.27 -60.68 -62.90
CA ASP A 226 2.05 -62.12 -62.79
C ASP A 226 2.59 -62.60 -61.44
N HIS A 227 1.88 -63.57 -60.84
CA HIS A 227 2.23 -64.16 -59.55
C HIS A 227 3.58 -64.86 -59.54
#